data_AF-A0AAV0YBB1-F1
#
_entry.id   AF-A0AAV0YBB1-F1
#
_cell.length_a   1.000
_cell.length_b   1.000
_cell.length_c   1.000
_cell.angle_alpha   90.00
_cell.angle_beta   90.00
_cell.angle_gamma   90.00
#
_symmetry.space_group_name_H-M   'P 1'
#
loop_
_entity.id
_entity.type
_entity.pdbx_description
1 polymer ?
#
loop_
_entity_poly.entity_id
_entity_poly.type
_entity_poly.pdbx_seq_one_letter_code
_entity_poly.pdbx_strand_id
1 'polypeptide(L)'
;MATPFSLLKMVNIPNKGRGLIAAQDLKAGQIILTESPLLLYSASPLFSPSPSRYCHHCFRTLQPSQTFSCPSCSNYIFCSQKCLSYSLNSFHSSWTCQTLSHLQNPTSPLSGKYSELQVQARLIVAAYNLAIHTPSNFETLLSLHSVPNYDKTDAIFGAAKFIHSLISPFCPPHMNFSPELAAKIIAIERANSFSLMEPYSPTGPQRSIKAYGIYPITTIFNHDCIPDVCRFDYVEKEEHNTDIVIRLIKDVDAGSEISISYQRINKDYSTRKRILMEDFGFVCECDRCKIEANWYENDNKDSDLPHVIFLSKFVCDKVNCSGTLAPLPPKDGEKSNILECNFCGNLKVDSTT
;
A
#
# COMPACT_ATOMS: atom_id res chain seq x y z
N MET A 1 9.95 -3.69 21.11
CA MET A 1 9.77 -3.95 19.67
C MET A 1 11.12 -4.38 19.14
N ALA A 2 11.21 -5.55 18.49
CA ALA A 2 12.45 -6.00 17.86
C ALA A 2 12.91 -4.96 16.83
N THR A 3 14.20 -4.67 16.75
CA THR A 3 14.77 -3.84 15.69
C THR A 3 14.37 -4.45 14.34
N PRO A 4 13.84 -3.66 13.38
CA PRO A 4 13.27 -4.19 12.13
C PRO A 4 14.24 -5.05 11.30
N PHE A 5 15.54 -4.97 11.59
CA PHE A 5 16.61 -5.64 10.87
C PHE A 5 17.18 -6.89 11.57
N SER A 6 16.54 -7.44 12.62
CA SER A 6 17.04 -8.69 13.21
C SER A 6 16.83 -9.90 12.30
N LEU A 7 15.74 -9.90 11.52
CA LEU A 7 15.37 -11.00 10.60
C LEU A 7 15.72 -10.70 9.13
N LEU A 8 15.94 -9.43 8.80
CA LEU A 8 16.05 -8.93 7.44
C LEU A 8 17.31 -8.10 7.27
N LYS A 9 17.99 -8.27 6.14
CA LYS A 9 19.14 -7.44 5.76
C LYS A 9 18.91 -6.82 4.39
N MET A 10 19.11 -5.51 4.30
CA MET A 10 19.09 -4.82 3.01
C MET A 10 20.41 -5.06 2.26
N VAL A 11 20.30 -5.40 0.98
CA VAL A 11 21.43 -5.58 0.07
C VAL A 11 21.11 -4.98 -1.30
N ASN A 12 22.12 -4.77 -2.13
CA ASN A 12 21.92 -4.51 -3.56
C ASN A 12 21.86 -5.85 -4.30
N ILE A 13 20.73 -6.11 -4.95
CA ILE A 13 20.46 -7.32 -5.73
C ILE A 13 20.71 -7.01 -7.20
N PRO A 14 21.54 -7.81 -7.90
CA PRO A 14 21.82 -7.62 -9.32
C PRO A 14 20.53 -7.45 -10.14
N ASN A 15 20.48 -6.42 -10.97
CA ASN A 15 19.36 -6.07 -11.86
C ASN A 15 18.02 -5.73 -11.15
N LYS A 16 17.95 -5.77 -9.82
CA LYS A 16 16.75 -5.40 -9.04
C LYS A 16 16.95 -4.19 -8.13
N GLY A 17 18.19 -3.70 -7.99
CA GLY A 17 18.48 -2.55 -7.11
C GLY A 17 18.50 -2.96 -5.64
N ARG A 18 17.95 -2.16 -4.74
CA ARG A 18 17.88 -2.53 -3.31
C ARG A 18 16.86 -3.66 -3.12
N GLY A 19 17.16 -4.59 -2.23
CA GLY A 19 16.24 -5.66 -1.85
C GLY A 19 16.53 -6.15 -0.43
N LEU A 20 15.66 -7.03 0.07
CA LEU A 20 15.78 -7.63 1.40
C LEU A 20 16.12 -9.11 1.27
N ILE A 21 17.09 -9.57 2.07
CA ILE A 21 17.42 -10.98 2.23
C ILE A 21 17.12 -11.45 3.66
N ALA A 22 16.89 -12.75 3.83
CA ALA A 22 16.76 -13.39 5.13
C ALA A 22 18.10 -13.33 5.88
N ALA A 23 18.13 -12.79 7.10
CA ALA A 23 19.34 -12.75 7.92
C ALA A 23 19.65 -14.09 8.61
N GLN A 24 18.66 -14.98 8.67
CA GLN A 24 18.67 -16.31 9.27
C GLN A 24 17.61 -17.17 8.58
N ASP A 25 17.52 -18.46 8.92
CA ASP A 25 16.42 -19.30 8.45
C ASP A 25 15.09 -18.81 9.04
N LEU A 26 14.07 -18.77 8.19
CA LEU A 26 12.74 -18.30 8.53
C LEU A 26 11.71 -19.34 8.17
N LYS A 27 10.65 -19.45 8.98
CA LYS A 27 9.64 -20.50 8.86
C LYS A 27 8.33 -19.97 8.29
N ALA A 28 7.65 -20.81 7.51
CA ALA A 28 6.32 -20.51 6.98
C ALA A 28 5.37 -20.03 8.10
N GLY A 29 4.58 -18.99 7.83
CA GLY A 29 3.70 -18.33 8.81
C GLY A 29 4.38 -17.31 9.72
N GLN A 30 5.72 -17.28 9.82
CA GLN A 30 6.42 -16.30 10.65
C GLN A 30 6.13 -14.87 10.19
N ILE A 31 5.84 -14.00 11.16
CA ILE A 31 5.75 -12.55 10.93
C ILE A 31 7.18 -11.99 10.96
N ILE A 32 7.62 -11.41 9.85
CA ILE A 32 8.98 -10.90 9.71
C ILE A 32 9.06 -9.37 9.76
N LEU A 33 7.93 -8.69 9.56
CA LEU A 33 7.82 -7.24 9.66
C LEU A 33 6.38 -6.85 10.03
N THR A 34 6.25 -5.92 10.97
CA THR A 34 5.04 -5.14 11.20
C THR A 34 5.44 -3.67 11.10
N GLU A 35 4.76 -2.91 10.26
CA GLU A 35 5.16 -1.54 9.94
C GLU A 35 3.96 -0.58 9.93
N SER A 36 4.10 0.56 10.61
CA SER A 36 3.17 1.69 10.54
C SER A 36 3.52 2.61 9.35
N PRO A 37 2.53 3.29 8.74
CA PRO A 37 2.79 4.09 7.55
C PRO A 37 3.60 5.36 7.88
N LEU A 38 4.57 5.67 7.02
CA LEU A 38 5.28 6.96 7.00
C LEU A 38 4.36 8.09 6.54
N LEU A 39 3.54 7.80 5.53
CA LEU A 39 2.58 8.72 4.93
C LEU A 39 1.26 7.96 4.73
N LEU A 40 0.14 8.60 5.04
CA LEU A 40 -1.19 7.99 4.93
C LEU A 40 -2.21 9.05 4.49
N TYR A 41 -3.04 8.74 3.48
CA TYR A 41 -4.09 9.65 3.00
C TYR A 41 -5.28 8.89 2.40
N SER A 42 -6.44 9.53 2.38
CA SER A 42 -7.68 8.92 1.87
C SER A 42 -7.65 8.75 0.36
N ALA A 43 -8.15 7.61 -0.11
CA ALA A 43 -8.39 7.34 -1.53
C ALA A 43 -9.72 7.92 -2.03
N SER A 44 -10.53 8.52 -1.15
CA SER A 44 -11.77 9.19 -1.53
C SER A 44 -11.47 10.56 -2.15
N PRO A 45 -12.16 10.98 -3.23
CA PRO A 45 -12.02 12.33 -3.77
C PRO A 45 -12.36 13.41 -2.73
N LEU A 46 -11.92 14.64 -2.97
CA LEU A 46 -12.23 15.78 -2.10
C LEU A 46 -13.71 16.18 -2.18
N PHE A 47 -14.29 16.02 -3.37
CA PHE A 47 -15.71 16.17 -3.65
C PHE A 47 -16.33 14.77 -3.82
N SER A 48 -16.84 14.23 -2.72
CA SER A 48 -17.60 12.97 -2.70
C SER A 48 -19.08 13.28 -2.45
N PRO A 49 -20.02 12.65 -3.19
CA PRO A 49 -21.46 12.86 -2.97
C PRO A 49 -21.93 12.29 -1.63
N SER A 50 -21.18 11.35 -1.06
CA SER A 50 -21.46 10.75 0.25
C SER A 50 -20.39 11.15 1.28
N PRO A 51 -20.80 11.33 2.55
CA PRO A 51 -19.85 11.58 3.64
C PRO A 51 -18.93 10.37 3.82
N SER A 52 -17.72 10.61 4.33
CA SER A 52 -16.79 9.53 4.65
C SER A 52 -17.42 8.58 5.67
N ARG A 53 -17.36 7.28 5.38
CA ARG A 53 -17.78 6.22 6.31
C ARG A 53 -16.66 5.80 7.26
N TYR A 54 -15.49 6.41 7.13
CA TYR A 54 -14.27 5.99 7.81
C TYR A 54 -13.70 7.10 8.69
N CYS A 55 -13.12 6.70 9.82
CA CYS A 55 -12.32 7.58 10.66
C CYS A 55 -11.18 8.18 9.83
N HIS A 56 -11.04 9.50 9.85
CA HIS A 56 -10.02 10.19 9.05
C HIS A 56 -8.59 10.01 9.58
N HIS A 57 -8.42 9.38 10.74
CA HIS A 57 -7.10 9.02 11.28
C HIS A 57 -6.77 7.55 10.99
N CYS A 58 -7.59 6.63 11.50
CA CYS A 58 -7.27 5.20 11.49
C CYS A 58 -7.98 4.40 10.40
N PHE A 59 -8.89 5.00 9.61
CA PHE A 59 -9.65 4.34 8.53
C PHE A 59 -10.54 3.15 8.96
N ARG A 60 -10.81 3.00 10.27
CA ARG A 60 -11.88 2.14 10.77
C ARG A 60 -13.24 2.65 10.32
N THR A 61 -14.18 1.75 10.13
CA THR A 61 -15.58 2.06 9.87
C THR A 61 -16.17 2.79 11.07
N LEU A 62 -16.80 3.93 10.82
CA LEU A 62 -17.42 4.74 11.87
C LEU A 62 -18.75 4.15 12.29
N GLN A 63 -18.99 4.17 13.60
CA GLN A 63 -20.31 3.93 14.17
C GLN A 63 -21.01 5.29 14.36
N PRO A 64 -22.18 5.53 13.74
CA PRO A 64 -22.80 6.87 13.74
C PRO A 64 -23.04 7.48 15.12
N SER A 65 -23.26 6.64 16.14
CA SER A 65 -23.53 7.05 17.52
C SER A 65 -22.29 7.52 18.30
N GLN A 66 -21.08 7.33 17.78
CA GLN A 66 -19.82 7.60 18.48
C GLN A 66 -18.79 8.22 17.53
N THR A 67 -19.01 9.48 17.15
CA THR A 67 -18.07 10.23 16.30
C THR A 67 -17.65 11.54 16.95
N PHE A 68 -16.42 11.95 16.65
CA PHE A 68 -15.81 13.20 17.10
C PHE A 68 -15.47 14.01 15.86
N SER A 69 -15.92 15.26 15.79
CA SER A 69 -15.64 16.14 14.64
C SER A 69 -14.44 17.04 14.91
N CYS A 70 -13.74 17.44 13.86
CA CYS A 70 -12.73 18.49 13.97
C CYS A 70 -13.39 19.80 14.48
N PRO A 71 -12.80 20.51 15.46
CA PRO A 71 -13.37 21.76 15.96
C PRO A 71 -13.23 22.92 14.97
N SER A 72 -12.36 22.80 13.96
CA SER A 72 -12.04 23.88 13.01
C SER A 72 -12.63 23.67 11.61
N CYS A 73 -13.16 22.49 11.29
CA CYS A 73 -13.84 22.23 10.02
C CYS A 73 -14.94 21.17 10.17
N SER A 74 -15.91 21.17 9.25
CA SER A 74 -17.01 20.20 9.22
C SER A 74 -16.71 18.95 8.38
N ASN A 75 -15.54 18.87 7.76
CA ASN A 75 -15.23 17.84 6.76
C ASN A 75 -14.59 16.56 7.34
N TYR A 76 -14.07 16.60 8.58
CA TYR A 76 -13.26 15.54 9.16
C TYR A 76 -13.86 15.04 10.47
N ILE A 77 -14.01 13.71 10.54
CA ILE A 77 -14.64 12.98 11.64
C ILE A 77 -13.77 11.78 12.07
N PHE A 78 -13.82 11.47 13.35
CA PHE A 78 -12.95 10.50 14.02
C PHE A 78 -13.76 9.54 14.91
N CYS A 79 -13.30 8.29 15.06
CA CYS A 79 -13.99 7.28 15.86
C CYS A 79 -13.79 7.43 17.38
N SER A 80 -12.80 8.20 17.83
CA SER A 80 -12.49 8.37 19.25
C SER A 80 -11.77 9.70 19.51
N GLN A 81 -11.83 10.16 20.76
CA GLN A 81 -11.06 11.31 21.21
C GLN A 81 -9.55 11.11 20.99
N LYS A 82 -9.03 9.88 21.17
CA LYS A 82 -7.63 9.53 20.86
C LYS A 82 -7.29 9.79 19.39
N CYS A 83 -8.14 9.35 18.47
CA CYS A 83 -7.95 9.59 17.03
C CYS A 83 -8.02 11.08 16.68
N LEU A 84 -8.97 11.82 17.24
CA LEU A 84 -9.08 13.28 17.05
C LEU A 84 -7.81 13.97 17.54
N SER A 85 -7.43 13.76 18.81
CA SER A 85 -6.28 14.42 19.43
C SER A 85 -4.97 14.09 18.71
N TYR A 86 -4.75 12.82 18.33
CA TYR A 86 -3.55 12.44 17.59
C TYR A 86 -3.53 13.09 16.20
N SER A 87 -4.66 13.05 15.48
CA SER A 87 -4.75 13.60 14.13
C SER A 87 -4.49 15.10 14.09
N LEU A 88 -5.03 15.88 15.04
CA LEU A 88 -4.82 17.33 15.12
C LEU A 88 -3.34 17.73 15.32
N ASN A 89 -2.52 16.84 15.88
CA ASN A 89 -1.10 17.06 16.11
C ASN A 89 -0.19 16.36 15.08
N SER A 90 -0.77 15.70 14.07
CA SER A 90 -0.03 14.95 13.06
C SER A 90 -0.66 15.17 11.69
N PHE A 91 -1.50 14.23 11.24
CA PHE A 91 -2.02 14.16 9.87
C PHE A 91 -2.99 15.29 9.51
N HIS A 92 -3.79 15.76 10.47
CA HIS A 92 -4.78 16.82 10.30
C HIS A 92 -4.39 18.06 11.14
N SER A 93 -3.14 18.51 10.98
CA SER A 93 -2.66 19.76 11.58
C SER A 93 -3.52 20.96 11.18
N SER A 94 -3.37 22.09 11.87
CA SER A 94 -4.06 23.35 11.52
C SER A 94 -3.86 23.72 10.04
N TRP A 95 -2.63 23.56 9.52
CA TRP A 95 -2.30 23.81 8.12
C TRP A 95 -3.03 22.86 7.18
N THR A 96 -3.02 21.55 7.47
CA THR A 96 -3.75 20.55 6.66
C THR A 96 -5.25 20.82 6.66
N CYS A 97 -5.82 21.14 7.82
CA CYS A 97 -7.23 21.45 7.99
C CYS A 97 -7.66 22.64 7.14
N GLN A 98 -6.91 23.75 7.22
CA GLN A 98 -7.17 24.95 6.44
C GLN A 98 -7.04 24.69 4.93
N THR A 99 -5.95 24.04 4.52
CA THR A 99 -5.66 23.77 3.11
C THR A 99 -6.71 22.85 2.48
N LEU A 100 -7.06 21.74 3.14
CA LEU A 100 -8.08 20.82 2.62
C LEU A 100 -9.47 21.47 2.61
N SER A 101 -9.81 22.28 3.61
CA SER A 101 -11.08 23.01 3.63
C SER A 101 -11.17 24.01 2.46
N HIS A 102 -10.06 24.67 2.12
CA HIS A 102 -10.00 25.54 0.95
C HIS A 102 -10.16 24.75 -0.36
N LEU A 103 -9.43 23.64 -0.51
CA LEU A 103 -9.54 22.78 -1.70
C LEU A 103 -10.94 22.19 -1.89
N GLN A 104 -11.66 21.95 -0.79
CA GLN A 104 -13.05 21.46 -0.77
C GLN A 104 -14.11 22.57 -0.89
N ASN A 105 -13.71 23.84 -1.05
CA ASN A 105 -14.66 24.90 -1.30
C ASN A 105 -15.40 24.66 -2.63
N PRO A 106 -16.73 24.82 -2.72
CA PRO A 106 -17.47 24.66 -3.98
C PRO A 106 -16.95 25.50 -5.16
N THR A 107 -16.31 26.64 -4.89
CA THR A 107 -15.70 27.52 -5.90
C THR A 107 -14.27 27.13 -6.30
N SER A 108 -13.69 26.12 -5.64
CA SER A 108 -12.35 25.63 -5.94
C SER A 108 -12.28 25.16 -7.40
N PRO A 109 -11.21 25.52 -8.15
CA PRO A 109 -10.98 25.01 -9.50
C PRO A 109 -10.83 23.47 -9.57
N LEU A 110 -10.65 22.83 -8.42
CA LEU A 110 -10.60 21.37 -8.29
C LEU A 110 -12.00 20.75 -8.38
N SER A 111 -13.06 21.52 -8.14
CA SER A 111 -14.45 21.09 -8.34
C SER A 111 -14.69 20.70 -9.79
N GLY A 112 -15.29 19.54 -10.03
CA GLY A 112 -15.51 18.99 -11.37
C GLY A 112 -14.28 18.36 -12.05
N LYS A 113 -13.10 18.35 -11.40
CA LYS A 113 -11.96 17.56 -11.88
C LYS A 113 -12.13 16.07 -11.54
N TYR A 114 -11.51 15.21 -12.34
CA TYR A 114 -11.57 13.76 -12.16
C TYR A 114 -10.99 13.31 -10.82
N SER A 115 -11.50 12.20 -10.28
CA SER A 115 -11.24 11.76 -8.90
C SER A 115 -9.75 11.58 -8.58
N GLU A 116 -8.97 11.06 -9.52
CA GLU A 116 -7.53 10.83 -9.32
C GLU A 116 -6.77 12.13 -9.03
N LEU A 117 -7.05 13.24 -9.72
CA LEU A 117 -6.42 14.53 -9.44
C LEU A 117 -6.76 15.04 -8.04
N GLN A 118 -7.99 14.80 -7.58
CA GLN A 118 -8.41 15.19 -6.23
C GLN A 118 -7.73 14.36 -5.15
N VAL A 119 -7.50 13.07 -5.41
CA VAL A 119 -6.74 12.17 -4.53
C VAL A 119 -5.26 12.57 -4.51
N GLN A 120 -4.68 12.93 -5.66
CA GLN A 120 -3.33 13.47 -5.74
C GLN A 120 -3.19 14.79 -4.95
N ALA A 121 -4.22 15.64 -4.93
CA ALA A 121 -4.21 16.83 -4.08
C ALA A 121 -4.13 16.46 -2.59
N ARG A 122 -4.83 15.40 -2.15
CA ARG A 122 -4.70 14.88 -0.76
C ARG A 122 -3.29 14.36 -0.48
N LEU A 123 -2.68 13.65 -1.43
CA LEU A 123 -1.29 13.19 -1.33
C LEU A 123 -0.33 14.37 -1.12
N ILE A 124 -0.42 15.42 -1.95
CA ILE A 124 0.48 16.58 -1.86
C ILE A 124 0.31 17.30 -0.52
N VAL A 125 -0.93 17.51 -0.06
CA VAL A 125 -1.15 18.08 1.26
C VAL A 125 -0.56 17.19 2.36
N ALA A 126 -0.79 15.87 2.32
CA ALA A 126 -0.23 14.97 3.32
C ALA A 126 1.31 15.01 3.34
N ALA A 127 1.95 15.01 2.17
CA ALA A 127 3.40 15.04 2.03
C ALA A 127 4.01 16.38 2.49
N TYR A 128 3.38 17.52 2.17
CA TYR A 128 3.84 18.82 2.65
C TYR A 128 3.63 18.98 4.15
N ASN A 129 2.54 18.44 4.70
CA ASN A 129 2.36 18.37 6.15
C ASN A 129 3.46 17.52 6.82
N LEU A 130 3.85 16.40 6.20
CA LEU A 130 4.99 15.60 6.67
C LEU A 130 6.29 16.42 6.67
N ALA A 131 6.53 17.22 5.63
CA ALA A 131 7.69 18.12 5.57
C ALA A 131 7.68 19.19 6.67
N ILE A 132 6.50 19.74 7.01
CA ILE A 132 6.35 20.78 8.03
C ILE A 132 6.63 20.22 9.44
N HIS A 133 6.07 19.04 9.76
CA HIS A 133 6.10 18.51 11.13
C HIS A 133 7.19 17.48 11.38
N THR A 134 7.67 16.82 10.33
CA THR A 134 8.61 15.70 10.45
C THR A 134 9.61 15.66 9.28
N PRO A 135 10.52 16.65 9.16
CA PRO A 135 11.43 16.77 8.02
C PRO A 135 12.24 15.51 7.72
N SER A 136 12.70 14.78 8.74
CA SER A 136 13.45 13.52 8.57
C SER A 136 12.62 12.42 7.88
N ASN A 137 11.32 12.35 8.17
CA ASN A 137 10.41 11.42 7.51
C ASN A 137 10.12 11.86 6.09
N PHE A 138 10.07 13.17 5.83
CA PHE A 138 9.95 13.69 4.47
C PHE A 138 11.19 13.40 3.63
N GLU A 139 12.40 13.52 4.17
CA GLU A 139 13.63 13.08 3.50
C GLU A 139 13.60 11.57 3.21
N THR A 140 13.10 10.78 4.15
CA THR A 140 12.89 9.33 3.94
C THR A 140 11.96 9.08 2.75
N LEU A 141 10.82 9.79 2.67
CA LEU A 141 9.90 9.72 1.52
C LEU A 141 10.62 10.07 0.21
N LEU A 142 11.38 11.17 0.19
CA LEU A 142 12.10 11.64 -1.00
C LEU A 142 13.26 10.74 -1.45
N SER A 143 13.72 9.85 -0.57
CA SER A 143 14.77 8.84 -0.83
C SER A 143 14.24 7.54 -1.46
N LEU A 144 12.90 7.38 -1.52
CA LEU A 144 12.28 6.22 -2.15
C LEU A 144 12.46 6.25 -3.66
N HIS A 145 12.40 5.07 -4.27
CA HIS A 145 12.54 4.91 -5.71
C HIS A 145 11.36 5.59 -6.45
N SER A 146 11.60 6.10 -7.65
CA SER A 146 10.53 6.45 -8.59
C SER A 146 10.96 6.01 -9.98
N VAL A 147 9.97 5.69 -10.83
CA VAL A 147 10.23 5.29 -12.21
C VAL A 147 10.95 6.44 -12.93
N PRO A 148 12.10 6.20 -13.59
CA PRO A 148 12.88 7.26 -14.21
C PRO A 148 12.06 8.09 -15.21
N ASN A 149 12.17 9.42 -15.09
CA ASN A 149 11.47 10.42 -15.92
C ASN A 149 9.94 10.38 -15.87
N TYR A 150 9.33 9.58 -14.99
CA TYR A 150 7.87 9.53 -14.86
C TYR A 150 7.29 10.86 -14.35
N ASP A 151 8.03 11.51 -13.44
CA ASP A 151 7.79 12.85 -12.92
C ASP A 151 7.80 13.95 -14.02
N LYS A 152 8.48 13.70 -15.13
CA LYS A 152 8.61 14.63 -16.26
C LYS A 152 7.57 14.41 -17.36
N THR A 153 6.68 13.43 -17.21
CA THR A 153 5.59 13.23 -18.18
C THR A 153 4.62 14.41 -18.12
N ASP A 154 4.13 14.87 -19.27
CA ASP A 154 3.24 16.04 -19.36
C ASP A 154 1.99 15.89 -18.47
N ALA A 155 1.46 14.66 -18.37
CA ALA A 155 0.31 14.37 -17.53
C ALA A 155 0.61 14.59 -16.04
N ILE A 156 1.71 14.02 -15.52
CA ILE A 156 2.08 14.12 -14.10
C ILE A 156 2.53 15.53 -13.76
N PHE A 157 3.38 16.13 -14.58
CA PHE A 157 3.85 17.49 -14.33
C PHE A 157 2.72 18.52 -14.44
N GLY A 158 1.79 18.33 -15.38
CA GLY A 158 0.58 19.15 -15.51
C GLY A 158 -0.31 19.06 -14.27
N ALA A 159 -0.57 17.84 -13.78
CA ALA A 159 -1.31 17.62 -12.54
C ALA A 159 -0.61 18.26 -11.33
N ALA A 160 0.69 18.04 -11.19
CA ALA A 160 1.51 18.59 -10.11
C ALA A 160 1.50 20.12 -10.09
N LYS A 161 1.70 20.76 -11.25
CA LYS A 161 1.67 22.23 -11.39
C LYS A 161 0.29 22.79 -11.03
N PHE A 162 -0.78 22.13 -11.49
CA PHE A 162 -2.14 22.53 -11.15
C PHE A 162 -2.39 22.44 -9.64
N ILE A 163 -2.12 21.29 -9.02
CA ILE A 163 -2.29 21.07 -7.58
C ILE A 163 -1.43 22.06 -6.78
N HIS A 164 -0.16 22.25 -7.16
CA HIS A 164 0.74 23.18 -6.52
C HIS A 164 0.19 24.61 -6.54
N SER A 165 -0.38 25.07 -7.66
CA SER A 165 -0.96 26.42 -7.76
C SER A 165 -2.12 26.67 -6.79
N LEU A 166 -2.83 25.62 -6.37
CA LEU A 166 -3.94 25.72 -5.41
C LEU A 166 -3.46 25.66 -3.95
N ILE A 167 -2.33 24.99 -3.69
CA ILE A 167 -1.81 24.74 -2.34
C ILE A 167 -0.77 25.79 -1.93
N SER A 168 0.07 26.26 -2.85
CA SER A 168 1.21 27.14 -2.56
C SER A 168 0.86 28.44 -1.82
N PRO A 169 -0.32 29.08 -2.01
CA PRO A 169 -0.68 30.28 -1.24
C PRO A 169 -0.82 30.03 0.27
N PHE A 170 -1.01 28.78 0.68
CA PHE A 170 -1.15 28.38 2.09
C PHE A 170 0.17 27.88 2.69
N CYS A 171 1.20 27.69 1.87
CA CYS A 171 2.46 27.12 2.32
C CYS A 171 3.31 28.13 3.10
N PRO A 172 4.07 27.69 4.12
CA PRO A 172 5.02 28.57 4.78
C PRO A 172 6.10 29.06 3.81
N PRO A 173 6.48 30.35 3.83
CA PRO A 173 7.37 30.96 2.82
C PRO A 173 8.80 30.42 2.83
N HIS A 174 9.22 29.79 3.93
CA HIS A 174 10.55 29.20 4.09
C HIS A 174 10.66 27.79 3.49
N MET A 175 9.55 27.20 3.03
CA MET A 175 9.57 25.86 2.44
C MET A 175 9.74 25.94 0.92
N ASN A 176 10.67 25.14 0.40
CA ASN A 176 10.95 25.02 -1.04
C ASN A 176 9.93 24.09 -1.73
N PHE A 177 8.64 24.39 -1.58
CA PHE A 177 7.61 23.67 -2.32
C PHE A 177 7.54 24.17 -3.76
N SER A 178 7.59 23.25 -4.71
CA SER A 178 7.56 23.56 -6.13
C SER A 178 6.72 22.54 -6.91
N PRO A 179 6.29 22.87 -8.15
CA PRO A 179 5.65 21.91 -9.05
C PRO A 179 6.51 20.66 -9.29
N GLU A 180 7.83 20.82 -9.41
CA GLU A 180 8.78 19.72 -9.64
C GLU A 180 8.81 18.78 -8.43
N LEU A 181 8.83 19.33 -7.21
CA LEU A 181 8.76 18.54 -5.98
C LEU A 181 7.42 17.80 -5.90
N ALA A 182 6.30 18.45 -6.23
CA ALA A 182 5.00 17.80 -6.27
C ALA A 182 4.95 16.66 -7.31
N ALA A 183 5.51 16.85 -8.50
CA ALA A 183 5.61 15.82 -9.53
C ALA A 183 6.45 14.62 -9.06
N LYS A 184 7.59 14.90 -8.41
CA LYS A 184 8.44 13.88 -7.79
C LYS A 184 7.69 13.07 -6.73
N ILE A 185 6.91 13.73 -5.86
CA ILE A 185 6.10 13.05 -4.83
C ILE A 185 5.04 12.14 -5.46
N ILE A 186 4.35 12.59 -6.51
CA ILE A 186 3.37 11.76 -7.24
C ILE A 186 4.05 10.53 -7.87
N ALA A 187 5.23 10.72 -8.48
CA ALA A 187 5.98 9.62 -9.08
C ALA A 187 6.50 8.61 -8.04
N ILE A 188 6.95 9.09 -6.87
CA ILE A 188 7.34 8.24 -5.74
C ILE A 188 6.13 7.46 -5.23
N GLU A 189 5.01 8.13 -4.98
CA GLU A 189 3.82 7.47 -4.45
C GLU A 189 3.35 6.34 -5.36
N ARG A 190 3.28 6.57 -6.67
CA ARG A 190 2.85 5.56 -7.64
C ARG A 190 3.64 4.25 -7.55
N ALA A 191 4.95 4.34 -7.32
CA ALA A 191 5.82 3.17 -7.29
C ALA A 191 5.90 2.48 -5.90
N ASN A 192 5.39 3.12 -4.84
CA ASN A 192 5.66 2.71 -3.45
C ASN A 192 4.42 2.61 -2.56
N SER A 193 3.25 3.03 -3.02
CA SER A 193 2.06 3.04 -2.18
C SER A 193 1.41 1.67 -2.04
N PHE A 194 0.84 1.43 -0.86
CA PHE A 194 0.06 0.25 -0.53
C PHE A 194 -1.36 0.67 -0.21
N SER A 195 -2.33 -0.08 -0.73
CA SER A 195 -3.75 0.19 -0.52
C SER A 195 -4.27 -0.44 0.78
N LEU A 196 -4.91 0.35 1.63
CA LEU A 196 -5.82 -0.14 2.67
C LEU A 196 -7.20 -0.35 2.06
N MET A 197 -7.70 -1.58 2.12
CA MET A 197 -8.85 -1.99 1.32
C MET A 197 -10.16 -1.98 2.14
N GLU A 198 -11.31 -1.68 1.54
CA GLU A 198 -12.63 -1.83 2.19
C GLU A 198 -12.89 -3.26 2.66
N PRO A 199 -13.75 -3.59 3.63
CA PRO A 199 -14.00 -5.00 3.98
C PRO A 199 -14.44 -5.85 2.77
N TYR A 200 -14.05 -7.13 2.74
CA TYR A 200 -14.43 -8.05 1.67
C TYR A 200 -15.95 -8.32 1.70
N SER A 201 -16.56 -8.42 0.52
CA SER A 201 -17.96 -8.84 0.35
C SER A 201 -18.08 -9.91 -0.74
N PRO A 202 -18.64 -11.10 -0.44
CA PRO A 202 -18.77 -12.19 -1.41
C PRO A 202 -19.75 -11.89 -2.53
N THR A 203 -20.76 -11.05 -2.27
CA THR A 203 -21.81 -10.66 -3.23
C THR A 203 -21.72 -9.19 -3.64
N GLY A 204 -20.78 -8.45 -3.07
CA GLY A 204 -20.59 -7.03 -3.33
C GLY A 204 -19.76 -6.75 -4.59
N PRO A 205 -19.64 -5.46 -4.96
CA PRO A 205 -18.69 -5.06 -5.99
C PRO A 205 -17.26 -5.43 -5.58
N GLN A 206 -16.33 -5.34 -6.54
CA GLN A 206 -14.91 -5.47 -6.23
C GLN A 206 -14.51 -4.48 -5.12
N ARG A 207 -13.75 -4.96 -4.12
CA ARG A 207 -13.28 -4.12 -3.01
C ARG A 207 -12.64 -2.83 -3.53
N SER A 208 -13.13 -1.70 -3.04
CA SER A 208 -12.52 -0.39 -3.25
C SER A 208 -11.38 -0.14 -2.26
N ILE A 209 -10.58 0.86 -2.57
CA ILE A 209 -9.48 1.32 -1.73
C ILE A 209 -10.03 2.39 -0.77
N LYS A 210 -9.77 2.24 0.54
CA LYS A 210 -10.08 3.24 1.57
C LYS A 210 -9.05 4.34 1.61
N ALA A 211 -7.78 3.96 1.55
CA ALA A 211 -6.63 4.81 1.74
C ALA A 211 -5.38 4.25 1.07
N TYR A 212 -4.41 5.11 0.85
CA TYR A 212 -3.06 4.74 0.44
C TYR A 212 -2.10 5.06 1.57
N GLY A 213 -1.12 4.17 1.77
CA GLY A 213 -0.04 4.34 2.73
C GLY A 213 1.32 4.03 2.12
N ILE A 214 2.36 4.72 2.59
CA ILE A 214 3.76 4.44 2.23
C ILE A 214 4.47 3.86 3.46
N TYR A 215 5.12 2.72 3.28
CA TYR A 215 5.73 1.91 4.33
C TYR A 215 7.20 1.66 3.98
N PRO A 216 8.14 2.53 4.41
CA PRO A 216 9.50 2.60 3.88
C PRO A 216 10.26 1.28 3.86
N ILE A 217 10.13 0.44 4.88
CA ILE A 217 10.81 -0.86 4.92
C ILE A 217 10.14 -1.82 3.93
N THR A 218 8.81 -1.85 3.92
CA THR A 218 8.03 -2.70 3.02
C THR A 218 8.24 -2.35 1.54
N THR A 219 8.48 -1.06 1.21
CA THR A 219 8.77 -0.65 -0.18
C THR A 219 10.07 -1.22 -0.75
N ILE A 220 10.93 -1.82 0.09
CA ILE A 220 12.23 -2.38 -0.33
C ILE A 220 12.09 -3.84 -0.78
N PHE A 221 10.99 -4.53 -0.47
CA PHE A 221 10.75 -5.88 -1.00
C PHE A 221 10.58 -5.80 -2.51
N ASN A 222 11.40 -6.55 -3.24
CA ASN A 222 11.25 -6.70 -4.69
C ASN A 222 10.08 -7.60 -5.05
N HIS A 223 9.69 -7.54 -6.32
CA HIS A 223 8.64 -8.38 -6.87
C HIS A 223 9.13 -9.79 -7.23
N ASP A 224 8.31 -10.79 -6.89
CA ASP A 224 8.26 -12.08 -7.60
C ASP A 224 6.79 -12.50 -7.84
N CYS A 225 6.51 -13.20 -8.95
CA CYS A 225 5.18 -13.73 -9.25
C CYS A 225 4.84 -14.98 -8.41
N ILE A 226 5.84 -15.59 -7.77
CA ILE A 226 5.75 -16.65 -6.74
C ILE A 226 6.45 -16.14 -5.49
N PRO A 227 5.81 -15.21 -4.74
CA PRO A 227 6.47 -14.51 -3.65
C PRO A 227 6.74 -15.41 -2.44
N ASP A 228 7.67 -14.98 -1.60
CA ASP A 228 8.00 -15.64 -0.34
C ASP A 228 7.12 -15.15 0.80
N VAL A 229 6.67 -13.90 0.72
CA VAL A 229 5.82 -13.25 1.72
C VAL A 229 4.48 -12.77 1.18
N CYS A 230 3.53 -12.69 2.09
CA CYS A 230 2.22 -12.10 1.87
C CYS A 230 2.03 -10.92 2.84
N ARG A 231 1.51 -9.80 2.30
CA ARG A 231 1.11 -8.62 3.08
C ARG A 231 -0.32 -8.79 3.58
N PHE A 232 -0.53 -8.52 4.87
CA PHE A 232 -1.83 -8.43 5.52
C PHE A 232 -2.09 -7.00 6.01
N ASP A 233 -3.24 -6.44 5.66
CA ASP A 233 -3.82 -5.25 6.29
C ASP A 233 -4.99 -5.66 7.18
N TYR A 234 -4.76 -5.70 8.49
CA TYR A 234 -5.80 -6.05 9.45
C TYR A 234 -6.66 -4.84 9.76
N VAL A 235 -7.67 -4.63 8.91
CA VAL A 235 -8.65 -3.55 9.07
C VAL A 235 -9.64 -3.84 10.21
N GLU A 236 -10.19 -2.78 10.78
CA GLU A 236 -11.13 -2.74 11.90
C GLU A 236 -10.57 -3.09 13.30
N LYS A 237 -9.24 -3.09 13.48
CA LYS A 237 -8.58 -3.17 14.80
C LYS A 237 -8.68 -1.85 15.57
N GLU A 238 -8.73 -1.91 16.90
CA GLU A 238 -8.82 -0.69 17.71
C GLU A 238 -7.56 0.15 17.69
N GLU A 239 -6.41 -0.52 17.71
CA GLU A 239 -5.09 0.06 17.62
C GLU A 239 -4.37 -0.51 16.40
N HIS A 240 -3.38 0.22 15.87
CA HIS A 240 -2.56 -0.27 14.75
C HIS A 240 -3.37 -0.65 13.48
N ASN A 241 -4.52 -0.02 13.28
CA ASN A 241 -5.45 -0.35 12.18
C ASN A 241 -4.90 -0.04 10.77
N THR A 242 -3.84 0.76 10.72
CA THR A 242 -3.18 1.17 9.48
C THR A 242 -1.83 0.48 9.32
N ASP A 243 -1.44 -0.38 10.25
CA ASP A 243 -0.20 -1.15 10.15
C ASP A 243 -0.38 -2.28 9.13
N ILE A 244 0.71 -2.60 8.45
CA ILE A 244 0.79 -3.77 7.59
C ILE A 244 1.68 -4.82 8.23
N VAL A 245 1.34 -6.08 7.99
CA VAL A 245 2.05 -7.23 8.52
C VAL A 245 2.54 -8.08 7.36
N ILE A 246 3.83 -8.37 7.33
CA ILE A 246 4.48 -9.21 6.32
C ILE A 246 4.75 -10.57 6.92
N ARG A 247 4.17 -11.59 6.29
CA ARG A 247 4.18 -12.97 6.79
C ARG A 247 4.70 -13.93 5.72
N LEU A 248 5.52 -14.89 6.12
CA LEU A 248 6.02 -15.91 5.21
C LEU A 248 4.93 -16.88 4.73
N ILE A 249 4.95 -17.18 3.43
CA ILE A 249 4.11 -18.19 2.78
C ILE A 249 4.75 -19.57 2.90
N LYS A 250 6.08 -19.63 2.81
CA LYS A 250 6.92 -20.85 2.83
C LYS A 250 8.17 -20.62 3.70
N ASP A 251 8.88 -21.69 4.00
CA ASP A 251 10.20 -21.58 4.64
C ASP A 251 11.18 -20.87 3.70
N VAL A 252 12.10 -20.09 4.25
CA VAL A 252 13.13 -19.35 3.51
C VAL A 252 14.47 -19.52 4.22
N ASP A 253 15.49 -19.94 3.47
CA ASP A 253 16.83 -20.15 3.99
C ASP A 253 17.59 -18.82 4.15
N ALA A 254 18.47 -18.75 5.14
CA ALA A 254 19.34 -17.60 5.37
C ALA A 254 20.10 -17.20 4.08
N GLY A 255 20.16 -15.90 3.81
CA GLY A 255 20.82 -15.34 2.62
C GLY A 255 19.95 -15.27 1.36
N SER A 256 18.78 -15.91 1.34
CA SER A 256 17.84 -15.84 0.21
C SER A 256 17.17 -14.47 0.12
N GLU A 257 16.95 -13.96 -1.10
CA GLU A 257 16.06 -12.80 -1.33
C GLU A 257 14.65 -13.13 -0.86
N ILE A 258 14.02 -12.17 -0.19
CA ILE A 258 12.62 -12.25 0.20
C ILE A 258 11.84 -11.30 -0.71
N SER A 259 10.86 -11.85 -1.40
CA SER A 259 10.06 -11.14 -2.38
C SER A 259 8.57 -11.09 -2.01
N ILE A 260 7.91 -10.01 -2.40
CA ILE A 260 6.45 -9.84 -2.32
C ILE A 260 5.86 -9.84 -3.74
N SER A 261 4.56 -10.09 -3.89
CA SER A 261 3.89 -9.82 -5.16
C SER A 261 3.30 -8.41 -5.16
N TYR A 262 3.63 -7.58 -6.16
CA TYR A 262 3.06 -6.24 -6.34
C TYR A 262 1.62 -6.26 -6.87
N GLN A 263 1.14 -7.44 -7.23
CA GLN A 263 -0.18 -7.66 -7.82
C GLN A 263 -0.78 -8.97 -7.31
N ARG A 264 -2.01 -9.28 -7.72
CA ARG A 264 -2.60 -10.60 -7.44
C ARG A 264 -1.82 -11.69 -8.18
N ILE A 265 -1.42 -12.73 -7.43
CA ILE A 265 -0.60 -13.83 -7.96
C ILE A 265 -1.35 -14.69 -8.99
N ASN A 266 -2.68 -14.70 -9.03
CA ASN A 266 -3.45 -15.52 -9.96
C ASN A 266 -3.66 -14.92 -11.37
N LYS A 267 -3.06 -13.74 -11.66
CA LYS A 267 -3.15 -13.10 -12.98
C LYS A 267 -2.34 -13.87 -14.05
N ASP A 268 -2.81 -13.82 -15.30
CA ASP A 268 -2.13 -14.41 -16.46
C ASP A 268 -0.85 -13.65 -16.85
N TYR A 269 0.05 -14.31 -17.59
CA TYR A 269 1.37 -13.78 -17.95
C TYR A 269 1.30 -12.38 -18.59
N SER A 270 0.43 -12.21 -19.58
CA SER A 270 0.33 -10.96 -20.34
C SER A 270 -0.13 -9.80 -19.47
N THR A 271 -1.14 -10.04 -18.63
CA THR A 271 -1.62 -9.07 -17.64
C THR A 271 -0.53 -8.72 -16.63
N ARG A 272 0.19 -9.72 -16.10
CA ARG A 272 1.26 -9.50 -15.13
C ARG A 272 2.37 -8.64 -15.72
N LYS A 273 2.86 -8.99 -16.90
CA LYS A 273 3.92 -8.26 -17.61
C LYS A 273 3.52 -6.81 -17.90
N ARG A 274 2.28 -6.60 -18.36
CA ARG A 274 1.76 -5.27 -18.65
C ARG A 274 1.72 -4.39 -17.40
N ILE A 275 1.14 -4.86 -16.30
CA ILE A 275 1.06 -4.11 -15.03
C ILE A 275 2.45 -3.73 -14.53
N LEU A 276 3.40 -4.68 -14.52
CA LEU A 276 4.76 -4.42 -14.03
C LEU A 276 5.50 -3.39 -14.89
N MET A 277 5.29 -3.40 -16.20
CA MET A 277 5.88 -2.42 -17.09
C MET A 277 5.22 -1.03 -16.96
N GLU A 278 3.88 -0.98 -16.94
CA GLU A 278 3.12 0.27 -16.88
C GLU A 278 3.25 0.99 -15.52
N ASP A 279 3.22 0.24 -14.42
CA ASP A 279 3.19 0.84 -13.08
C ASP A 279 4.57 0.93 -12.43
N PHE A 280 5.49 0.01 -12.76
CA PHE A 280 6.80 -0.10 -12.11
C PHE A 280 7.99 -0.01 -13.08
N GLY A 281 7.76 -0.01 -14.40
CA GLY A 281 8.81 0.22 -15.39
C GLY A 281 9.82 -0.92 -15.56
N PHE A 282 9.47 -2.17 -15.20
CA PHE A 282 10.39 -3.31 -15.34
C PHE A 282 9.73 -4.59 -15.88
N VAL A 283 10.56 -5.47 -16.44
CA VAL A 283 10.16 -6.82 -16.87
C VAL A 283 10.56 -7.83 -15.79
N CYS A 284 9.60 -8.63 -15.32
CA CYS A 284 9.89 -9.68 -14.33
C CYS A 284 10.49 -10.92 -15.00
N GLU A 285 11.65 -11.35 -14.48
CA GLU A 285 12.40 -12.52 -14.95
C GLU A 285 12.38 -13.68 -13.94
N CYS A 286 11.36 -13.75 -13.08
CA CYS A 286 11.17 -14.91 -12.18
C CYS A 286 10.94 -16.20 -12.98
N ASP A 287 11.14 -17.34 -12.34
CA ASP A 287 11.03 -18.65 -13.00
C ASP A 287 9.64 -18.87 -13.61
N ARG A 288 8.58 -18.43 -12.94
CA ARG A 288 7.23 -18.47 -13.49
C ARG A 288 7.11 -17.67 -14.79
N CYS A 289 7.63 -16.44 -14.83
CA CYS A 289 7.59 -15.62 -16.03
C CYS A 289 8.43 -16.20 -17.17
N LYS A 290 9.58 -16.81 -16.88
CA LYS A 290 10.43 -17.49 -17.87
C LYS A 290 9.75 -18.71 -18.47
N ILE A 291 9.04 -19.49 -17.66
CA ILE A 291 8.28 -20.66 -18.11
C ILE A 291 7.07 -20.22 -18.93
N GLU A 292 6.21 -19.35 -18.38
CA GLU A 292 4.96 -18.93 -19.03
C GLU A 292 5.20 -18.10 -20.31
N ALA A 293 6.36 -17.45 -20.47
CA ALA A 293 6.71 -16.74 -21.71
C ALA A 293 6.79 -17.66 -22.94
N ASN A 294 7.00 -18.96 -22.73
CA ASN A 294 7.12 -19.96 -23.79
C ASN A 294 5.86 -20.84 -23.91
N TRP A 295 4.79 -20.53 -23.16
CA TRP A 295 3.54 -21.28 -23.25
C TRP A 295 2.78 -20.93 -24.53
N TYR A 296 2.31 -21.95 -25.24
CA TYR A 296 1.34 -21.81 -26.31
C TYR A 296 -0.08 -21.77 -25.72
N GLU A 297 -1.05 -21.19 -26.45
CA GLU A 297 -2.44 -21.03 -25.97
C GLU A 297 -3.12 -22.34 -25.52
N ASN A 298 -2.64 -23.49 -26.01
CA ASN A 298 -3.17 -24.83 -25.75
C ASN A 298 -2.32 -25.66 -24.77
N ASP A 299 -1.29 -25.10 -24.13
CA ASP A 299 -0.47 -25.87 -23.19
C ASP A 299 -1.29 -26.26 -21.95
N ASN A 300 -1.16 -27.53 -21.57
CA ASN A 300 -1.96 -28.11 -20.50
C ASN A 300 -1.57 -27.46 -19.16
N LYS A 301 -2.51 -26.68 -18.60
CA LYS A 301 -2.31 -25.97 -17.32
C LYS A 301 -2.39 -26.90 -16.11
N ASP A 302 -2.84 -28.15 -16.31
CA ASP A 302 -2.66 -29.26 -15.36
C ASP A 302 -1.27 -29.86 -15.55
N SER A 303 -0.28 -29.21 -14.94
CA SER A 303 1.12 -29.64 -14.96
C SER A 303 1.68 -29.67 -13.53
N ASP A 304 2.60 -30.59 -13.27
CA ASP A 304 3.33 -30.68 -11.99
C ASP A 304 4.38 -29.56 -11.83
N LEU A 305 4.20 -28.43 -12.53
CA LEU A 305 5.12 -27.31 -12.47
C LEU A 305 5.03 -26.64 -11.08
N PRO A 306 6.17 -26.27 -10.47
CA PRO A 306 6.18 -25.72 -9.11
C PRO A 306 5.26 -24.51 -8.90
N HIS A 307 5.15 -23.64 -9.91
CA HIS A 307 4.29 -22.46 -9.81
C HIS A 307 2.79 -22.79 -9.91
N VAL A 308 2.40 -23.86 -10.63
CA VAL A 308 1.01 -24.33 -10.68
C VAL A 308 0.59 -24.88 -9.32
N ILE A 309 1.44 -25.70 -8.70
CA ILE A 309 1.25 -26.23 -7.35
C ILE A 309 1.19 -25.10 -6.31
N PHE A 310 2.07 -24.10 -6.44
CA PHE A 310 2.04 -22.93 -5.56
C PHE A 310 0.72 -22.17 -5.66
N LEU A 311 0.25 -21.89 -6.89
CA LEU A 311 -0.98 -21.13 -7.09
C LEU A 311 -2.23 -21.91 -6.63
N SER A 312 -2.30 -23.21 -6.87
CA SER A 312 -3.43 -24.04 -6.41
C SER A 312 -3.52 -24.10 -4.89
N LYS A 313 -2.36 -24.06 -4.20
CA LYS A 313 -2.29 -24.05 -2.74
C LYS A 313 -2.61 -22.68 -2.14
N PHE A 314 -1.97 -21.63 -2.65
CA PHE A 314 -1.91 -20.31 -2.00
C PHE A 314 -2.84 -19.25 -2.59
N VAL A 315 -3.62 -19.54 -3.64
CA VAL A 315 -4.69 -18.65 -4.09
C VAL A 315 -5.98 -18.99 -3.34
N CYS A 316 -6.65 -17.96 -2.81
CA CYS A 316 -7.93 -18.13 -2.15
C CYS A 316 -9.03 -18.50 -3.15
N ASP A 317 -9.74 -19.58 -2.83
CA ASP A 317 -10.84 -20.19 -3.59
C ASP A 317 -12.21 -19.52 -3.34
N LYS A 318 -12.29 -18.59 -2.39
CA LYS A 318 -13.53 -17.84 -2.14
C LYS A 318 -13.88 -16.98 -3.36
N VAL A 319 -15.16 -17.05 -3.73
CA VAL A 319 -15.80 -16.21 -4.75
C VAL A 319 -15.38 -14.75 -4.55
N ASN A 320 -14.99 -14.02 -5.60
CA ASN A 320 -14.62 -12.59 -5.52
C ASN A 320 -13.41 -12.24 -4.60
N CYS A 321 -12.61 -13.22 -4.13
CA CYS A 321 -11.46 -12.94 -3.28
C CYS A 321 -10.14 -12.85 -4.07
N SER A 322 -9.69 -13.93 -4.71
CA SER A 322 -8.38 -14.01 -5.39
C SER A 322 -7.18 -13.53 -4.55
N GLY A 323 -7.33 -13.50 -3.23
CA GLY A 323 -6.25 -13.13 -2.30
C GLY A 323 -5.22 -14.23 -2.17
N THR A 324 -4.09 -13.89 -1.56
CA THR A 324 -3.01 -14.84 -1.26
C THR A 324 -3.18 -15.38 0.15
N LEU A 325 -3.10 -16.70 0.28
CA LEU A 325 -3.13 -17.43 1.53
C LEU A 325 -1.69 -17.54 2.08
N ALA A 326 -1.52 -17.35 3.38
CA ALA A 326 -0.28 -17.67 4.09
C ALA A 326 -0.61 -18.40 5.39
N PRO A 327 0.25 -19.29 5.89
CA PRO A 327 0.01 -19.97 7.17
C PRO A 327 -0.22 -18.97 8.32
N LEU A 328 -1.00 -19.37 9.31
CA LEU A 328 -1.08 -18.61 10.56
C LEU A 328 0.30 -18.60 11.25
N PRO A 329 0.58 -17.57 12.08
CA PRO A 329 1.80 -17.54 12.87
C PRO A 329 1.99 -18.84 13.67
N PRO A 330 3.22 -19.39 13.72
CA PRO A 330 3.52 -20.56 14.53
C PRO A 330 3.09 -20.36 15.98
N LYS A 331 2.55 -21.42 16.60
CA LYS A 331 2.24 -21.45 18.03
C LYS A 331 3.20 -22.42 18.70
N ASP A 332 3.90 -21.96 19.73
CA ASP A 332 4.86 -22.78 20.49
C ASP A 332 5.95 -23.45 19.62
N GLY A 333 6.32 -22.81 18.51
CA GLY A 333 7.31 -23.32 17.56
C GLY A 333 6.75 -24.27 16.48
N GLU A 334 5.49 -24.67 16.59
CA GLU A 334 4.83 -25.58 15.64
C GLU A 334 4.24 -24.83 14.44
N LYS A 335 4.43 -25.40 13.24
CA LYS A 335 3.87 -24.84 12.00
C LYS A 335 2.35 -24.96 12.03
N SER A 336 1.66 -23.91 11.58
CA SER A 336 0.22 -23.99 11.40
C SER A 336 -0.12 -24.69 10.09
N ASN A 337 -1.02 -25.68 10.15
CA ASN A 337 -1.71 -26.22 8.98
C ASN A 337 -2.94 -25.40 8.58
N ILE A 338 -3.12 -24.20 9.14
CA ILE A 338 -4.21 -23.29 8.77
C ILE A 338 -3.61 -22.13 8.01
N LEU A 339 -4.13 -21.90 6.80
CA LEU A 339 -3.81 -20.76 5.96
C LEU A 339 -4.88 -19.68 6.14
N GLU A 340 -4.45 -18.42 6.18
CA GLU A 340 -5.32 -17.24 6.23
C GLU A 340 -5.17 -16.42 4.95
N CYS A 341 -6.29 -16.00 4.37
CA CYS A 341 -6.28 -15.16 3.19
C CYS A 341 -6.07 -13.69 3.56
N ASN A 342 -5.07 -13.04 2.96
CA ASN A 342 -4.79 -11.63 3.19
C ASN A 342 -5.86 -10.66 2.67
N PHE A 343 -6.80 -11.15 1.86
CA PHE A 343 -7.80 -10.31 1.21
C PHE A 343 -9.18 -10.43 1.87
N CYS A 344 -9.64 -11.65 2.17
CA CYS A 344 -10.96 -11.87 2.78
C CYS A 344 -10.90 -12.38 4.22
N GLY A 345 -9.72 -12.69 4.76
CA GLY A 345 -9.57 -13.29 6.09
C GLY A 345 -10.03 -14.75 6.20
N ASN A 346 -10.41 -15.40 5.09
CA ASN A 346 -10.83 -16.80 5.12
C ASN A 346 -9.72 -17.71 5.62
N LEU A 347 -10.09 -18.66 6.49
CA LEU A 347 -9.22 -19.72 6.95
C LEU A 347 -9.43 -20.98 6.10
N LYS A 348 -8.34 -21.61 5.68
CA LYS A 348 -8.31 -22.86 4.90
C LYS A 348 -7.37 -23.84 5.58
N VAL A 349 -7.80 -25.07 5.81
CA VAL A 349 -6.89 -26.14 6.28
C VAL A 349 -6.03 -26.59 5.11
N ASP A 350 -4.73 -26.62 5.33
CA ASP A 350 -3.74 -27.17 4.42
C ASP A 350 -3.73 -28.69 4.55
N SER A 351 -4.32 -29.37 3.58
CA SER A 351 -4.41 -30.84 3.54
C SER A 351 -3.14 -31.53 3.02
N THR A 352 -2.06 -30.78 2.79
CA THR A 352 -0.78 -31.31 2.27
C THR A 352 0.30 -31.48 3.34
N THR A 353 -0.05 -31.41 4.62
CA THR A 353 0.86 -31.63 5.76
C THR A 353 1.06 -33.11 6.09
#